data_AF-A0A2R3WJ40-F1
#
_entry.id   AF-A0A2R3WJ40-F1
#
_cell.length_a   1.000
_cell.length_b   1.000
_cell.length_c   1.000
_cell.angle_alpha   90.00
_cell.angle_beta   90.00
_cell.angle_gamma   90.00
#
_symmetry.space_group_name_H-M   'P 1'
#
loop_
_entity.id
_entity.type
_entity.pdbx_description
1 polymer ?
#
loop_
_entity_poly.entity_id
_entity_poly.type
_entity_poly.pdbx_seq_one_letter_code
_entity_poly.pdbx_strand_id
1 'polypeptide(L)'
;VLKLVDLESTLFIIASKTFTTQETITNAMSARSEFLKFLKSRGIPENGAVEKHFVALSTNTKKVKEFGINEANMFQFWDWVGGRYSL
;
A
#
# COMPACT_ATOMS: atom_id res chain seq x y z
N VAL A 1 0.96 -15.78 1.61
CA VAL A 1 0.78 -14.89 0.44
C VAL A 1 2.11 -14.46 -0.16
N LEU A 2 3.00 -13.75 0.56
CA LEU A 2 4.26 -13.24 -0.01
C LEU A 2 5.17 -14.31 -0.65
N LYS A 3 5.13 -15.56 -0.20
CA LYS A 3 5.88 -16.68 -0.79
C LYS A 3 5.34 -17.16 -2.16
N LEU A 4 4.16 -16.70 -2.56
CA LEU A 4 3.46 -17.15 -3.77
C LEU A 4 3.53 -16.14 -4.92
N VAL A 5 4.10 -14.96 -4.69
CA VAL A 5 4.14 -13.86 -5.65
C VAL A 5 5.59 -13.48 -5.95
N ASP A 6 5.83 -12.99 -7.17
CA ASP A 6 7.09 -12.34 -7.53
C ASP A 6 7.01 -10.86 -7.16
N LEU A 7 7.86 -10.43 -6.23
CA LEU A 7 7.87 -9.08 -5.71
C LEU A 7 8.32 -8.04 -6.75
N GLU A 8 9.05 -8.44 -7.80
CA GLU A 8 9.42 -7.54 -8.91
C GLU A 8 8.23 -7.19 -9.80
N SER A 9 7.21 -8.06 -9.86
CA SER A 9 6.04 -7.89 -10.71
C SER A 9 4.72 -7.79 -9.92
N THR A 10 4.78 -7.48 -8.62
CA THR A 10 3.60 -7.38 -7.75
C THR A 10 3.21 -5.93 -7.48
N LEU A 11 1.92 -5.63 -7.59
CA LEU A 11 1.32 -4.38 -7.11
C LEU A 11 0.54 -4.65 -5.81
N PHE A 12 0.87 -3.91 -4.75
CA PHE A 12 0.14 -3.94 -3.48
C PHE A 12 -0.95 -2.88 -3.46
N ILE A 13 -2.19 -3.31 -3.23
CA ILE A 13 -3.35 -2.41 -3.09
C ILE A 13 -3.76 -2.37 -1.62
N ILE A 14 -3.64 -1.20 -0.98
CA ILE A 14 -4.05 -1.00 0.41
C ILE A 14 -5.45 -0.39 0.42
N ALA A 15 -6.46 -1.20 0.74
CA ALA A 15 -7.85 -0.76 0.83
C ALA A 15 -8.23 -0.48 2.29
N SER A 16 -8.31 0.79 2.67
CA SER A 16 -8.79 1.20 3.99
C SER A 16 -9.32 2.63 3.94
N LYS A 17 -10.61 2.79 4.29
CA LYS A 17 -11.29 4.09 4.32
C LYS A 17 -10.53 5.09 5.17
N THR A 18 -10.27 4.73 6.42
CA THR A 18 -9.58 5.62 7.37
C THR A 18 -8.06 5.57 7.25
N PHE A 19 -7.52 4.53 6.60
CA PHE A 19 -6.08 4.23 6.55
C PHE A 19 -5.43 4.09 7.93
N THR A 20 -6.23 3.66 8.91
CA THR A 20 -5.80 3.47 10.31
C THR A 20 -6.24 2.13 10.89
N THR A 21 -7.03 1.33 10.14
CA THR A 21 -7.46 0.00 10.56
C THR A 21 -6.24 -0.85 10.91
N GLN A 22 -6.15 -1.32 12.15
CA GLN A 22 -4.94 -1.90 12.71
C GLN A 22 -4.47 -3.12 11.91
N GLU A 23 -5.39 -4.01 11.57
CA GLU A 23 -5.11 -5.23 10.81
C GLU A 23 -4.59 -4.89 9.41
N THR A 24 -5.21 -3.93 8.74
CA THR A 24 -4.82 -3.52 7.38
C THR A 24 -3.46 -2.84 7.36
N ILE A 25 -3.22 -1.90 8.27
CA ILE A 25 -1.94 -1.17 8.35
C ILE A 25 -0.81 -2.08 8.81
N THR A 26 -1.07 -3.02 9.73
CA THR A 26 -0.07 -4.02 10.13
C THR A 26 0.35 -4.86 8.93
N ASN A 27 -0.62 -5.39 8.17
CA ASN A 27 -0.33 -6.16 6.95
C ASN A 27 0.42 -5.32 5.89
N ALA A 28 0.00 -4.08 5.67
CA ALA A 28 0.65 -3.18 4.71
C ALA A 28 2.10 -2.86 5.09
N MET A 29 2.36 -2.62 6.37
CA MET A 29 3.71 -2.36 6.89
C MET A 29 4.59 -3.61 6.78
N SER A 30 4.06 -4.81 7.05
CA SER A 30 4.77 -6.06 6.83
C SER A 30 5.11 -6.28 5.35
N ALA A 31 4.15 -6.06 4.44
CA ALA A 31 4.37 -6.17 3.01
C ALA A 31 5.44 -5.20 2.52
N ARG A 32 5.39 -3.93 2.94
CA ARG A 32 6.41 -2.92 2.65
C ARG A 32 7.78 -3.33 3.19
N SER A 33 7.85 -3.81 4.43
CA SER A 33 9.12 -4.21 5.04
C SER A 33 9.77 -5.38 4.27
N GLU A 34 8.99 -6.41 3.95
CA GLU A 34 9.50 -7.56 3.18
C GLU A 34 9.88 -7.18 1.74
N PHE A 35 9.13 -6.28 1.10
CA PHE A 35 9.47 -5.75 -0.21
C PHE A 35 10.82 -5.00 -0.19
N LEU A 36 11.05 -4.11 0.78
CA LEU A 36 12.32 -3.39 0.88
C LEU A 36 13.49 -4.34 1.20
N LYS A 37 13.29 -5.33 2.08
CA LYS A 37 14.29 -6.38 2.33
C LYS A 37 14.62 -7.16 1.06
N PHE A 38 13.60 -7.48 0.26
CA PHE A 38 13.77 -8.16 -1.02
C PHE A 38 14.64 -7.32 -1.97
N LEU A 39 14.32 -6.04 -2.18
CA LEU A 39 15.12 -5.14 -3.03
C LEU A 39 16.59 -5.08 -2.56
N LYS A 40 16.79 -4.89 -1.25
CA LYS A 40 18.12 -4.86 -0.64
C LYS A 40 18.90 -6.16 -0.88
N SER A 41 18.26 -7.31 -0.74
CA SER A 41 18.90 -8.62 -0.98
C SER A 41 19.28 -8.84 -2.45
N ARG A 42 18.61 -8.16 -3.37
CA ARG A 42 18.90 -8.17 -4.82
C ARG A 42 19.83 -7.05 -5.27
N GLY A 43 20.23 -6.14 -4.36
CA GLY A 43 21.03 -4.96 -4.70
C GLY A 43 20.28 -3.92 -5.53
N ILE A 44 18.94 -3.94 -5.51
CA ILE A 44 18.08 -3.00 -6.24
C ILE A 44 17.88 -1.74 -5.40
N PRO A 45 18.06 -0.52 -5.96
CA PRO A 45 17.81 0.72 -5.24
C PRO A 45 16.36 0.86 -4.78
N GLU A 46 16.17 1.30 -3.53
CA GLU A 46 14.83 1.47 -2.93
C GLU A 46 14.13 2.77 -3.37
N ASN A 47 14.85 3.71 -3.99
CA ASN A 47 14.34 5.04 -4.29
C ASN A 47 13.17 4.98 -5.30
N GLY A 48 12.01 5.50 -4.88
CA GLY A 48 10.77 5.43 -5.67
C GLY A 48 10.13 4.04 -5.76
N ALA A 49 10.66 3.02 -5.08
CA ALA A 49 10.13 1.66 -5.19
C ALA A 49 8.75 1.52 -4.53
N VAL A 50 8.53 2.18 -3.38
CA VAL A 50 7.21 2.20 -2.72
C VAL A 50 6.17 2.85 -3.63
N GLU A 51 6.51 3.95 -4.29
CA GLU A 51 5.60 4.65 -5.20
C GLU A 51 5.18 3.77 -6.39
N LYS A 52 6.09 2.94 -6.92
CA LYS A 52 5.79 2.05 -8.07
C LYS A 52 5.02 0.79 -7.69
N HIS A 53 5.14 0.32 -6.46
CA HIS A 53 4.58 -0.98 -6.03
C HIS A 53 3.42 -0.89 -5.06
N PHE A 54 3.06 0.30 -4.57
CA PHE A 54 1.97 0.49 -3.63
C PHE A 54 0.99 1.56 -4.11
N VAL A 55 -0.30 1.20 -4.10
CA VAL A 55 -1.43 2.11 -4.33
C VAL A 55 -2.40 2.05 -3.14
N ALA A 56 -3.16 3.12 -2.93
CA ALA A 56 -4.11 3.21 -1.83
C ALA A 56 -5.53 3.45 -2.33
N LEU A 57 -6.50 2.73 -1.75
CA LEU A 57 -7.93 3.08 -1.82
C LEU A 57 -8.30 3.67 -0.45
N SER A 58 -8.51 4.98 -0.38
CA SER A 58 -8.75 5.65 0.92
C SER A 58 -9.46 6.99 0.78
N THR A 59 -9.95 7.52 1.91
CA THR A 59 -10.37 8.92 2.03
C THR A 59 -9.32 9.78 2.76
N ASN A 60 -8.25 9.17 3.29
CA ASN A 60 -7.29 9.81 4.17
C ASN A 60 -5.94 10.09 3.49
N THR A 61 -5.88 11.18 2.71
CA THR A 61 -4.67 11.58 1.97
C THR A 61 -3.45 11.76 2.86
N LYS A 62 -3.62 12.30 4.08
CA LYS A 62 -2.52 12.53 5.02
C LYS A 62 -1.83 11.22 5.41
N LYS A 63 -2.61 10.20 5.80
CA LYS A 63 -2.07 8.90 6.21
C LYS A 63 -1.48 8.12 5.04
N VAL A 64 -2.05 8.25 3.84
CA VAL A 64 -1.48 7.65 2.62
C VAL A 64 -0.11 8.26 2.29
N LYS A 65 0.02 9.60 2.36
CA LYS A 65 1.32 10.28 2.17
C LYS A 65 2.34 9.90 3.24
N GLU A 66 1.92 9.82 4.51
CA GLU A 66 2.79 9.37 5.62
C GLU A 66 3.34 7.94 5.40
N PHE A 67 2.57 7.06 4.73
CA PHE A 67 3.03 5.71 4.37
C PHE A 67 4.08 5.71 3.24
N GLY A 68 4.14 6.77 2.43
CA GLY A 68 5.07 6.94 1.31
C GLY A 68 4.45 6.66 -0.06
N ILE A 69 3.12 6.63 -0.17
CA ILE A 69 2.40 6.52 -1.46
C ILE A 69 2.16 7.93 -2.01
N ASN A 70 2.45 8.12 -3.29
CA ASN A 70 2.15 9.37 -3.99
C ASN A 70 0.62 9.54 -4.07
N GLU A 71 0.14 10.77 -3.90
CA GLU A 71 -1.29 11.11 -4.02
C GLU A 71 -1.85 10.76 -5.41
N ALA A 72 -1.03 10.82 -6.46
CA ALA A 72 -1.42 10.35 -7.80
C ALA A 72 -1.77 8.85 -7.84
N ASN A 73 -1.27 8.06 -6.88
CA ASN A 73 -1.49 6.63 -6.71
C ASN A 73 -2.53 6.32 -5.61
N MET A 74 -3.28 7.35 -5.18
CA MET A 74 -4.40 7.21 -4.27
C MET A 74 -5.72 7.34 -5.03
N PHE A 75 -6.54 6.28 -4.96
CA PHE A 75 -7.88 6.27 -5.51
C PHE A 75 -8.85 6.68 -4.40
N GLN A 76 -9.39 7.88 -4.55
CA GLN A 76 -10.29 8.46 -3.56
C GLN A 76 -11.69 7.85 -3.65
N PHE A 77 -12.31 7.67 -2.50
CA PHE A 77 -13.76 7.50 -2.35
C PHE A 77 -14.27 8.39 -1.23
N TRP A 78 -15.54 8.25 -0.84
CA TRP A 78 -16.20 9.21 0.06
C TRP A 78 -16.84 8.58 1.28
N ASP A 79 -17.14 9.43 2.27
CA ASP A 79 -17.71 9.00 3.54
C ASP A 79 -19.10 8.39 3.43
N TRP A 80 -19.86 8.76 2.40
CA TRP A 80 -21.17 8.17 2.11
C TRP A 80 -21.08 6.78 1.48
N VAL A 81 -19.90 6.32 1.07
CA VAL A 81 -19.66 4.93 0.67
C VAL A 81 -19.43 4.09 1.93
N GLY A 82 -20.44 3.30 2.30
CA GLY A 82 -20.33 2.33 3.40
C GLY A 82 -19.48 1.12 2.98
N GLY A 83 -18.64 0.60 3.88
CA GLY A 83 -17.68 -0.46 3.53
C GLY A 83 -18.29 -1.79 3.04
N ARG A 84 -19.56 -2.05 3.35
CA ARG A 84 -20.30 -3.22 2.82
C ARG A 84 -20.97 -2.97 1.46
N TYR A 85 -20.84 -1.75 0.93
CA TYR A 85 -21.40 -1.29 -0.34
C TYR A 85 -20.31 -0.71 -1.25
N SER A 86 -19.04 -1.09 -1.03
CA SER A 86 -17.87 -0.49 -1.69
C SER A 86 -17.16 -1.45 -2.65
N LEU A 87 -17.92 -2.34 -3.30
CA LEU A 87 -17.40 -3.25 -4.33
C LEU A 87 -17.15 -2.52 -5.65
#